data_AF-A0A835RW07-F1
#
_entry.id   AF-A0A835RW07-F1
#
_cell.length_a   1.000
_cell.length_b   1.000
_cell.length_c   1.000
_cell.angle_alpha   90.00
_cell.angle_beta   90.00
_cell.angle_gamma   90.00
#
_symmetry.space_group_name_H-M   'P 1'
#
loop_
_entity.id
_entity.type
_entity.pdbx_description
1 polymer ?
#
loop_
_entity_poly.entity_id
_entity_poly.type
_entity_poly.pdbx_seq_one_letter_code
_entity_poly.pdbx_strand_id
1 'polypeptide(L)'
;MASLSKTPSSSSPCFTFLALAARAQLDAGFYSSTCPNLLPIVRSSMARAVAKETRMAASILRLFFHDCFVNGCDGSILLDDTETFTGEKNAFANKNPLEGLRSSTP
;
A
#
# COMPACT_ATOMS: atom_id res chain seq x y z
N MET A 1 19.25 -31.72 -55.34
CA MET A 1 18.65 -30.65 -54.50
C MET A 1 18.09 -31.38 -53.29
N ALA A 2 18.52 -31.21 -52.04
CA ALA A 2 19.12 -30.06 -51.37
C ALA A 2 20.28 -30.48 -50.45
N SER A 3 21.24 -29.56 -50.26
CA SER A 3 22.28 -29.63 -49.24
C SER A 3 21.67 -29.60 -47.83
N LEU A 4 22.13 -30.47 -46.93
CA LEU A 4 21.98 -30.27 -45.49
C LEU A 4 23.25 -29.59 -44.98
N SER A 5 23.09 -28.31 -44.63
CA SER A 5 24.11 -27.47 -44.03
C SER A 5 24.39 -27.89 -42.59
N LYS A 6 25.68 -27.93 -42.26
CA LYS A 6 26.27 -28.23 -40.96
C LYS A 6 25.88 -27.16 -39.93
N THR A 7 25.23 -27.54 -38.82
CA THR A 7 24.98 -26.64 -37.67
C THR A 7 26.23 -26.57 -36.79
N PRO A 8 26.70 -25.38 -36.38
CA PRO A 8 27.84 -25.27 -35.49
C PRO A 8 27.44 -25.54 -34.04
N SER A 9 28.33 -26.24 -33.34
CA SER A 9 28.39 -26.33 -31.89
C SER A 9 28.57 -24.95 -31.25
N SER A 10 27.63 -24.52 -30.42
CA SER A 10 27.91 -23.53 -29.38
C SER A 10 26.98 -23.77 -28.20
N SER A 11 27.56 -24.31 -27.14
CA SER A 11 26.95 -24.50 -25.83
C SER A 11 26.70 -23.14 -25.18
N SER A 12 25.50 -22.59 -25.36
CA SER A 12 25.04 -21.45 -24.55
C SER A 12 24.30 -21.99 -23.33
N PRO A 13 24.73 -21.69 -22.09
CA PRO A 13 24.01 -22.12 -20.91
C PRO A 13 22.63 -21.47 -20.95
N CYS A 14 21.60 -22.31 -20.98
CA CYS A 14 20.23 -21.92 -20.71
C CYS A 14 20.21 -21.33 -19.30
N PHE A 15 20.32 -20.00 -19.21
CA PHE A 15 20.12 -19.25 -17.98
C PHE A 15 18.64 -19.41 -17.60
N THR A 16 18.36 -20.51 -16.92
CA THR A 16 17.11 -20.74 -16.22
C THR A 16 17.04 -19.69 -15.12
N PHE A 17 16.27 -18.63 -15.38
CA PHE A 17 15.98 -17.60 -14.38
C PHE A 17 15.10 -18.26 -13.32
N LEU A 18 15.72 -18.72 -12.23
CA LEU A 18 15.00 -19.20 -11.06
C LEU A 18 14.37 -17.97 -10.40
N ALA A 19 13.13 -17.66 -10.77
CA ALA A 19 12.35 -16.62 -10.10
C ALA A 19 12.09 -17.09 -8.66
N LEU A 20 12.88 -16.57 -7.72
CA LEU A 20 12.61 -16.74 -6.30
C LEU A 20 11.33 -15.97 -6.00
N ALA A 21 10.20 -16.67 -5.93
CA ALA A 21 8.95 -16.08 -5.48
C ALA A 21 9.11 -15.67 -4.01
N ALA A 22 9.38 -14.39 -3.77
CA ALA A 22 9.40 -13.83 -2.44
C ALA A 22 7.97 -13.85 -1.88
N ARG A 23 7.76 -14.56 -0.76
CA ARG A 23 6.49 -14.55 -0.02
C ARG A 23 6.50 -13.38 0.96
N ALA A 24 6.00 -12.21 0.53
CA ALA A 24 5.72 -11.09 1.41
C ALA A 24 4.33 -11.28 2.06
N GLN A 25 4.25 -12.22 3.00
CA GLN A 25 3.00 -12.50 3.73
C GLN A 25 2.85 -11.53 4.91
N LEU A 26 1.64 -11.01 5.10
CA LEU A 26 1.30 -10.17 6.25
C LEU A 26 1.14 -11.06 7.50
N ASP A 27 1.61 -10.55 8.64
CA ASP A 27 1.54 -11.24 9.93
C ASP A 27 0.94 -10.31 10.99
N ALA A 28 -0.05 -10.80 11.76
CA ALA A 28 -0.72 -10.01 12.79
C ALA A 28 0.20 -9.65 13.97
N GLY A 29 1.25 -10.43 14.19
CA GLY A 29 2.30 -10.25 15.19
C GLY A 29 3.54 -9.52 14.67
N PHE A 30 3.53 -8.95 13.46
CA PHE A 30 4.69 -8.26 12.85
C PHE A 30 5.34 -7.23 13.81
N TYR A 31 4.52 -6.51 14.58
CA TYR A 31 4.99 -5.49 15.53
C TYR A 31 5.08 -5.95 16.99
N SER A 32 4.85 -7.23 17.28
CA SER A 32 4.78 -7.74 18.66
C SER A 32 6.06 -7.53 19.46
N SER A 33 7.23 -7.60 18.81
CA SER A 33 8.54 -7.43 19.46
C SER A 33 9.13 -6.03 19.31
N THR A 34 8.85 -5.35 18.20
CA THR A 34 9.46 -4.05 17.85
C THR A 34 8.62 -2.86 18.33
N CYS A 35 7.30 -2.99 18.34
CA CYS A 35 6.38 -1.95 18.79
C CYS A 35 5.15 -2.58 19.47
N PRO A 36 5.33 -3.18 20.67
CA PRO A 36 4.28 -3.95 21.35
C PRO A 36 3.03 -3.12 21.69
N ASN A 37 3.20 -1.81 21.84
CA ASN A 37 2.11 -0.88 22.16
C ASN A 37 1.37 -0.33 20.94
N LEU A 38 1.73 -0.73 19.72
CA LEU A 38 1.10 -0.21 18.49
C LEU A 38 -0.42 -0.39 18.50
N LEU A 39 -0.89 -1.62 18.70
CA LEU A 39 -2.32 -1.93 18.65
C LEU A 39 -3.12 -1.23 19.77
N PRO A 40 -2.67 -1.22 21.05
CA PRO A 40 -3.31 -0.42 22.10
C PRO A 40 -3.40 1.08 21.76
N ILE A 41 -2.31 1.68 21.26
CA ILE A 41 -2.26 3.11 20.92
C ILE A 41 -3.26 3.41 19.81
N VAL A 42 -3.20 2.69 18.69
CA VAL A 42 -4.12 2.86 17.56
C VAL A 42 -5.57 2.71 18.03
N ARG A 43 -5.89 1.66 18.79
CA ARG A 43 -7.24 1.42 19.30
C ARG A 43 -7.75 2.58 20.15
N SER A 44 -6.93 3.11 21.05
CA SER A 44 -7.29 4.24 21.92
C SER A 44 -7.52 5.54 21.12
N SER A 45 -6.69 5.79 20.10
CA SER A 45 -6.81 6.97 19.25
C SER A 45 -8.05 6.89 18.36
N MET A 46 -8.32 5.72 17.78
CA MET A 46 -9.54 5.46 17.00
C MET A 46 -10.80 5.62 17.86
N ALA A 47 -10.81 5.06 19.07
CA ALA A 47 -11.94 5.22 20.00
C ALA A 47 -12.21 6.69 20.34
N ARG A 48 -11.16 7.49 20.59
CA ARG A 48 -11.29 8.93 20.83
C ARG A 48 -11.83 9.69 19.61
N ALA A 49 -11.35 9.36 18.41
CA ALA A 49 -11.81 9.99 17.18
C ALA A 49 -13.31 9.71 16.93
N VAL A 50 -13.74 8.45 17.09
CA VAL A 50 -15.14 8.05 16.91
C VAL A 50 -16.05 8.62 18.01
N ALA A 51 -15.56 8.69 19.24
CA ALA A 51 -16.31 9.32 20.34
C ALA A 51 -16.51 10.83 20.13
N LYS A 52 -15.53 11.50 19.51
CA LYS A 52 -15.63 12.92 19.15
C LYS A 52 -16.59 13.15 17.99
N GLU A 53 -16.53 12.32 16.96
CA GLU A 53 -17.38 12.40 15.78
C GLU A 53 -17.67 11.00 15.25
N THR A 54 -18.91 10.53 15.40
CA THR A 54 -19.28 9.14 15.07
C THR A 54 -19.06 8.81 13.59
N ARG A 55 -19.20 9.79 12.70
CA ARG A 55 -18.92 9.65 11.25
C ARG A 55 -17.46 9.26 10.97
N MET A 56 -16.53 9.49 11.89
CA MET A 56 -15.11 9.13 11.72
C MET A 56 -14.88 7.64 11.53
N ALA A 57 -15.71 6.77 12.13
CA ALA A 57 -15.61 5.34 11.88
C ALA A 57 -15.78 5.01 10.40
N ALA A 58 -16.82 5.57 9.77
CA ALA A 58 -17.10 5.37 8.35
C ALA A 58 -16.05 6.05 7.46
N SER A 59 -15.60 7.26 7.81
CA SER A 59 -14.55 7.97 7.06
C SER A 59 -13.22 7.21 7.02
N ILE A 60 -12.79 6.63 8.14
CA ILE A 60 -11.50 5.90 8.19
C ILE A 60 -11.59 4.57 7.43
N LEU A 61 -12.73 3.86 7.52
CA LEU A 61 -12.95 2.66 6.70
C LEU A 61 -12.95 2.98 5.20
N ARG A 62 -13.58 4.10 4.80
CA ARG A 62 -13.54 4.56 3.42
C ARG A 62 -12.10 4.87 2.99
N LEU A 63 -11.32 5.56 3.82
CA LEU A 63 -9.92 5.88 3.51
C LEU A 63 -9.10 4.61 3.25
N PHE A 64 -9.20 3.61 4.14
CA PHE A 64 -8.51 2.33 3.97
C PHE A 64 -8.92 1.62 2.68
N PHE A 65 -10.22 1.62 2.35
CA PHE A 65 -10.70 1.06 1.09
C PHE A 65 -10.11 1.79 -0.13
N HIS A 66 -10.10 3.12 -0.13
CA HIS A 66 -9.61 3.91 -1.25
C HIS A 66 -8.09 3.78 -1.44
N ASP A 67 -7.32 3.66 -0.34
CA ASP A 67 -5.89 3.36 -0.37
C ASP A 67 -5.66 2.01 -1.07
N CYS A 68 -6.22 0.94 -0.50
CA CYS A 68 -6.02 -0.40 -1.01
C CYS A 68 -6.52 -0.64 -2.45
N PHE A 69 -7.46 0.17 -2.95
CA PHE A 69 -8.02 -0.01 -4.28
C PHE A 69 -7.13 0.58 -5.39
N VAL A 70 -6.29 1.56 -5.07
CA VAL A 70 -5.39 2.21 -6.03
C VAL A 70 -3.97 1.79 -5.72
N ASN A 71 -3.39 0.90 -6.52
CA ASN A 71 -2.02 0.41 -6.37
C ASN A 71 -1.65 -0.29 -5.05
N GLY A 72 -2.58 -0.44 -4.10
CA GLY A 72 -2.42 -1.28 -2.90
C GLY A 72 -2.45 -0.47 -1.61
N CYS A 73 -2.34 -1.14 -0.47
CA CYS A 73 -2.43 -0.50 0.85
C CYS A 73 -1.07 0.07 1.29
N ASP A 74 -0.57 1.07 0.59
CA ASP A 74 0.76 1.67 0.82
C ASP A 74 0.71 3.05 1.51
N GLY A 75 -0.47 3.58 1.77
CA GLY A 75 -0.68 4.90 2.37
C GLY A 75 -0.53 6.07 1.40
N SER A 76 -0.48 5.82 0.08
CA SER A 76 -0.35 6.86 -0.95
C SER A 76 -1.47 7.91 -0.86
N ILE A 77 -2.67 7.51 -0.45
CA ILE A 77 -3.82 8.43 -0.30
C ILE A 77 -3.60 9.51 0.76
N LEU A 78 -2.62 9.31 1.66
CA LEU A 78 -2.29 10.26 2.72
C LEU A 78 -1.34 11.37 2.24
N LEU A 79 -0.73 11.24 1.06
CA LEU A 79 0.21 12.22 0.52
C LEU A 79 -0.53 13.45 -0.01
N ASP A 80 -0.06 14.64 0.40
CA ASP A 80 -0.50 15.91 -0.17
C ASP A 80 0.25 16.22 -1.47
N ASP A 81 -0.36 17.06 -2.32
CA ASP A 81 0.29 17.54 -3.54
C ASP A 81 1.57 18.31 -3.20
N THR A 82 2.57 18.18 -4.06
CA THR A 82 3.79 18.99 -4.06
C THR A 82 3.99 19.63 -5.43
N GLU A 83 5.01 20.47 -5.61
CA GLU A 83 5.27 21.12 -6.91
C GLU A 83 5.50 20.13 -8.06
N THR A 84 5.98 18.92 -7.75
CA THR A 84 6.35 17.91 -8.74
C THR A 84 5.53 16.63 -8.65
N PHE A 85 4.55 16.57 -7.74
CA PHE A 85 3.72 15.38 -7.51
C PHE A 85 2.27 15.77 -7.25
N THR A 86 1.35 15.21 -8.03
CA THR A 86 -0.09 15.27 -7.72
C THR A 86 -0.48 14.01 -6.98
N GLY A 87 -0.92 14.17 -5.73
CA GLY A 87 -1.39 13.11 -4.87
C GLY A 87 -2.82 12.69 -5.18
N GLU A 88 -3.27 11.64 -4.48
CA GLU A 88 -4.56 11.02 -4.75
C GLU A 88 -5.72 11.75 -4.07
N LYS A 89 -5.45 12.62 -3.08
CA LYS A 89 -6.47 13.37 -2.33
C LYS A 89 -7.37 14.22 -3.24
N ASN A 90 -6.81 14.75 -4.32
CA ASN A 90 -7.52 15.58 -5.28
C ASN A 90 -8.15 14.79 -6.44
N ALA A 91 -8.12 13.45 -6.42
CA ALA A 91 -8.86 12.64 -7.37
C ALA A 91 -10.38 12.82 -7.18
N PHE A 92 -11.17 12.67 -8.26
CA PHE A 92 -12.62 12.88 -8.23
C PHE A 92 -13.33 12.14 -7.08
N ALA A 93 -12.92 10.90 -6.80
CA ALA A 93 -13.52 10.08 -5.75
C ALA A 93 -13.10 10.47 -4.31
N ASN A 94 -12.08 11.32 -4.16
CA ASN A 94 -11.44 11.72 -2.91
C ASN A 94 -11.61 13.22 -2.57
N LYS A 95 -11.99 14.06 -3.55
CA LYS A 95 -12.25 15.49 -3.35
C LYS A 95 -13.37 15.74 -2.35
N ASN A 96 -13.05 16.44 -1.24
CA ASN A 96 -13.92 16.93 -0.14
C ASN A 96 -14.12 16.02 1.10
N PRO A 97 -14.10 14.67 1.05
CA PRO A 97 -14.26 13.83 2.26
C PRO A 97 -13.09 13.78 3.25
N LEU A 98 -11.85 14.02 2.81
CA LEU A 98 -10.64 13.70 3.60
C LEU A 98 -10.11 14.85 4.46
N GLU A 99 -10.66 16.05 4.32
CA GLU A 99 -10.23 17.26 5.07
C GLU A 99 -10.42 17.10 6.59
N GLY A 100 -11.43 16.31 7.01
CA GLY A 100 -11.71 15.99 8.41
C GLY A 100 -10.78 14.97 9.06
N LEU A 101 -9.87 14.35 8.32
CA LEU A 101 -8.86 13.41 8.87
C LEU A 101 -7.59 14.12 9.34
N ARG A 102 -7.46 15.43 9.08
CA ARG A 102 -6.40 16.22 9.69
C ARG A 102 -6.58 16.11 11.20
N SER A 103 -5.61 15.51 11.88
CA SER A 103 -5.61 15.32 13.32
C SER A 103 -6.05 16.61 13.98
N SER A 104 -7.26 16.63 14.52
CA SER A 104 -7.70 17.70 15.39
C SER A 104 -6.99 17.52 16.74
N THR A 105 -5.72 17.86 16.77
CA THR A 105 -4.97 18.33 17.92
C THR A 105 -4.05 19.43 17.38
N PRO A 106 -4.03 20.61 18.02
CA PRO A 106 -3.06 21.65 17.68
C PRO A 106 -1.62 21.13 17.82
#